data_AF-A0A7C5DHT7-F1
#
_entry.id   AF-A0A7C5DHT7-F1
#
_cell.length_a   1.000
_cell.length_b   1.000
_cell.length_c   1.000
_cell.angle_alpha   90.00
_cell.angle_beta   90.00
_cell.angle_gamma   90.00
#
_symmetry.space_group_name_H-M   'P 1'
#
loop_
_entity.id
_entity.type
_entity.pdbx_description
1 polymer ?
#
loop_
_entity_poly.entity_id
_entity_poly.type
_entity_poly.pdbx_seq_one_letter_code
_entity_poly.pdbx_strand_id
1 'polypeptide(L)'
;MRDHTPNFKLHELTDASKKLIRETVTQLLEKLAADGQLTSEARLEFWVEIPGVKHPRGTFRGGCLMPDSYLCLSDWFKAGSSAIEAGEEYADKEKPLDEAWADLLDELYYQIEIFTSMASANQGITVELWAGERNRPECEWLYAVDKKIELP
;
A
#
# COMPACT_ATOMS: atom_id res chain seq x y z
N MET A 1 -31.23 10.03 16.93
CA MET A 1 -30.21 9.29 16.16
C MET A 1 -28.94 9.37 16.97
N ARG A 2 -28.51 8.28 17.65
CA ARG A 2 -27.23 8.28 18.35
C ARG A 2 -26.15 8.23 17.28
N ASP A 3 -25.24 9.18 17.31
CA ASP A 3 -24.04 9.18 16.50
C ASP A 3 -23.25 7.92 16.89
N HIS A 4 -23.35 6.88 16.06
CA HIS A 4 -22.65 5.62 16.23
C HIS A 4 -21.29 5.64 15.53
N THR A 5 -20.74 6.83 15.26
CA THR A 5 -19.36 6.96 14.79
C THR A 5 -18.46 6.43 15.90
N PRO A 6 -17.80 5.27 15.71
CA PRO A 6 -16.82 4.79 16.67
C PRO A 6 -15.78 5.89 16.84
N ASN A 7 -15.35 6.17 18.07
CA ASN A 7 -14.18 7.01 18.32
C ASN A 7 -12.96 6.28 17.76
N PHE A 8 -12.69 6.45 16.47
CA PHE A 8 -11.45 6.00 15.85
C PHE A 8 -10.34 6.89 16.36
N LYS A 9 -9.51 6.36 17.25
CA LYS A 9 -8.24 6.99 17.55
C LYS A 9 -7.27 6.53 16.48
N LEU A 10 -6.98 7.41 15.52
CA LEU A 10 -5.90 7.15 14.57
C LEU A 10 -4.59 7.08 15.36
N HIS A 11 -3.87 5.99 15.18
CA HIS A 11 -2.55 5.81 15.75
C HIS A 11 -1.56 6.02 14.62
N GLU A 12 -0.87 7.16 14.62
CA GLU A 12 0.14 7.45 13.62
C GLU A 12 1.24 6.39 13.64
N LEU A 13 1.67 5.97 12.45
CA LEU A 13 2.82 5.10 12.29
C LEU A 13 4.06 5.82 12.81
N THR A 14 4.89 5.08 13.53
CA THR A 14 6.19 5.61 13.96
C THR A 14 7.08 5.90 12.74
N ASP A 15 8.06 6.79 12.89
CA ASP A 15 9.05 7.05 11.83
C ASP A 15 9.77 5.77 11.37
N ALA A 16 10.03 4.85 12.30
CA ALA A 16 10.63 3.56 12.00
C ALA A 16 9.71 2.69 11.13
N SER A 17 8.41 2.66 11.44
CA SER A 17 7.40 1.95 10.66
C SER A 17 7.25 2.56 9.26
N LYS A 18 7.14 3.90 9.16
CA LYS A 18 7.05 4.63 7.88
C LYS A 18 8.28 4.36 7.01
N LYS A 19 9.48 4.41 7.59
CA LYS A 19 10.72 4.08 6.89
C LYS A 19 10.73 2.64 6.36
N LEU A 20 10.36 1.66 7.18
CA LEU A 20 10.32 0.26 6.77
C LEU A 20 9.32 0.01 5.64
N ILE A 21 8.13 0.62 5.72
CA ILE A 21 7.12 0.56 4.66
C ILE A 21 7.67 1.18 3.38
N ARG A 22 8.23 2.40 3.43
CA ARG A 22 8.85 3.07 2.27
C ARG A 22 9.88 2.18 1.59
N GLU A 23 10.85 1.69 2.34
CA GLU A 23 11.93 0.84 1.79
C GLU A 23 11.36 -0.42 1.14
N THR A 24 10.31 -1.00 1.74
CA THR A 24 9.64 -2.19 1.20
C THR A 24 8.90 -1.88 -0.09
N VAL A 25 8.10 -0.82 -0.13
CA VAL A 25 7.34 -0.41 -1.33
C VAL A 25 8.30 -0.04 -2.46
N THR A 26 9.38 0.69 -2.19
CA THR A 26 10.40 0.99 -3.20
C THR A 26 10.97 -0.29 -3.81
N GLN A 27 11.34 -1.28 -2.99
CA GLN A 27 11.84 -2.57 -3.49
C GLN A 27 10.82 -3.31 -4.36
N LEU A 28 9.54 -3.30 -3.96
CA LEU A 28 8.47 -3.96 -4.71
C LEU A 28 8.26 -3.27 -6.07
N LEU A 29 8.19 -1.94 -6.11
CA LEU A 29 7.97 -1.18 -7.34
C LEU A 29 9.18 -1.26 -8.29
N GLU A 30 10.40 -1.20 -7.75
CA GLU A 30 11.62 -1.41 -8.56
C GLU A 30 11.64 -2.80 -9.19
N LYS A 31 11.27 -3.83 -8.43
CA LYS A 31 11.20 -5.20 -8.95
C LYS A 31 10.10 -5.33 -10.00
N LEU A 32 8.91 -4.79 -9.72
CA LEU A 32 7.77 -4.81 -10.64
C LEU A 32 8.09 -4.11 -11.96
N ALA A 33 8.77 -2.96 -11.90
CA ALA A 33 9.25 -2.24 -13.09
C ALA A 33 10.34 -3.00 -13.85
N ALA A 34 11.31 -3.59 -13.15
CA ALA A 34 12.37 -4.41 -13.77
C ALA A 34 11.82 -5.64 -14.49
N ASP A 35 10.69 -6.18 -14.02
CA ASP A 35 9.99 -7.31 -14.64
C ASP A 35 9.05 -6.87 -15.78
N GLY A 36 8.95 -5.57 -16.06
CA GLY A 36 8.07 -5.02 -17.10
C GLY A 36 6.57 -5.15 -16.75
N GLN A 37 6.23 -5.24 -15.46
CA GLN A 37 4.88 -5.47 -14.95
C GLN A 37 4.27 -4.21 -14.29
N LEU A 38 4.94 -3.07 -14.38
CA LEU A 38 4.37 -1.79 -13.96
C LEU A 38 3.50 -1.22 -15.09
N THR A 39 2.32 -1.79 -15.31
CA THR A 39 1.37 -1.29 -16.31
C THR A 39 0.34 -0.33 -15.70
N SER A 40 -0.58 0.18 -16.53
CA SER A 40 -1.70 0.99 -16.06
C SER A 40 -2.65 0.24 -15.11
N GLU A 41 -2.65 -1.09 -15.14
CA GLU A 41 -3.51 -1.92 -14.29
C GLU A 41 -2.80 -2.37 -13.01
N ALA A 42 -1.53 -2.02 -12.85
CA ALA A 42 -0.74 -2.40 -11.69
C ALA A 42 -1.24 -1.71 -10.42
N ARG A 43 -1.36 -2.48 -9.34
CA ARG A 43 -1.87 -2.06 -8.04
C ARG A 43 -0.86 -2.36 -6.96
N LEU A 44 -0.84 -1.51 -5.94
CA LEU A 44 -0.24 -1.81 -4.65
C LEU A 44 -1.36 -2.15 -3.68
N GLU A 45 -1.30 -3.30 -3.07
CA GLU A 45 -2.28 -3.80 -2.12
C GLU A 45 -1.62 -4.17 -0.81
N PHE A 46 -2.40 -4.18 0.26
CA PHE A 46 -1.86 -4.53 1.56
C PHE A 46 -2.88 -5.24 2.47
N TRP A 47 -2.32 -5.92 3.46
CA TRP A 47 -3.02 -6.70 4.46
C TRP A 47 -2.40 -6.46 5.81
N VAL A 48 -3.23 -6.08 6.77
CA VAL A 48 -2.81 -5.80 8.12
C VAL A 48 -3.32 -6.91 9.04
N GLU A 49 -2.38 -7.58 9.68
CA GLU A 49 -2.65 -8.54 10.75
C GLU A 49 -2.30 -7.90 12.09
N ILE A 50 -3.29 -7.87 12.98
CA ILE A 50 -3.12 -7.40 14.36
C ILE A 50 -3.26 -8.62 15.28
N PRO A 51 -2.23 -8.95 16.09
CA PRO A 51 -2.32 -10.07 17.02
C PRO A 51 -3.54 -9.97 17.94
N GLY A 52 -4.26 -11.09 18.06
CA GLY A 52 -5.49 -11.17 18.88
C GLY A 52 -6.76 -10.66 18.19
N VAL A 53 -6.69 -10.07 16.99
CA VAL A 53 -7.86 -9.66 16.21
C VAL A 53 -8.28 -10.80 15.26
N LYS A 54 -9.51 -11.30 15.43
CA LYS A 54 -10.04 -12.46 14.67
C LYS A 54 -10.36 -12.16 13.20
N HIS A 55 -10.52 -10.89 12.84
CA HIS A 55 -10.81 -10.45 11.48
C HIS A 55 -9.70 -9.50 11.02
N PRO A 56 -8.56 -10.05 10.56
CA PRO A 56 -7.54 -9.25 9.88
C PRO A 56 -8.14 -8.53 8.67
N ARG A 57 -7.56 -7.38 8.33
CA ARG A 57 -8.15 -6.42 7.39
C ARG A 57 -7.21 -6.17 6.21
N GLY A 58 -7.74 -6.21 5.00
CA GLY A 58 -7.06 -5.84 3.75
C GLY A 58 -7.34 -6.84 2.63
N THR A 59 -6.41 -7.00 1.68
CA THR A 59 -6.48 -8.07 0.68
C THR A 59 -5.65 -9.29 1.06
N PHE A 60 -6.26 -10.47 1.18
CA PHE A 60 -5.49 -11.72 1.29
C PHE A 60 -5.32 -12.40 -0.08
N ARG A 61 -4.27 -13.21 -0.21
CA ARG A 61 -3.79 -13.87 -1.46
C ARG A 61 -4.83 -14.61 -2.34
N GLY A 62 -6.04 -14.88 -1.83
CA GLY A 62 -7.15 -15.49 -2.58
C GLY A 62 -8.52 -14.93 -2.18
N GLY A 63 -8.56 -13.67 -1.77
CA GLY A 63 -9.71 -13.04 -1.13
C GLY A 63 -10.28 -11.85 -1.87
N CYS A 64 -11.50 -11.47 -1.49
CA CYS A 64 -12.06 -10.19 -1.90
C CYS A 64 -11.26 -9.05 -1.26
N LEU A 65 -10.83 -8.13 -2.12
CA LEU A 65 -10.38 -6.80 -1.74
C LEU A 65 -11.39 -6.14 -0.81
N MET A 66 -10.94 -5.70 0.37
CA MET A 66 -11.73 -4.73 1.11
C MET A 66 -11.64 -3.39 0.37
N PRO A 67 -12.73 -2.59 0.36
CA PRO A 67 -12.64 -1.20 -0.06
C PRO A 67 -11.46 -0.52 0.65
N ASP A 68 -10.70 0.30 -0.07
CA ASP A 68 -9.59 1.10 0.46
C ASP A 68 -8.34 0.29 0.91
N SER A 69 -8.17 -0.95 0.46
CA SER A 69 -6.95 -1.75 0.69
C SER A 69 -6.03 -1.89 -0.53
N TYR A 70 -6.19 -0.97 -1.49
CA TYR A 70 -5.35 -0.88 -2.68
C TYR A 70 -5.15 0.55 -3.16
N LEU A 71 -4.07 0.75 -3.89
CA LEU A 71 -3.68 1.97 -4.57
C LEU A 71 -3.39 1.63 -6.04
N CYS A 72 -3.92 2.42 -6.97
CA CYS A 72 -3.64 2.27 -8.40
C CYS A 72 -2.29 2.93 -8.70
N LEU A 73 -1.27 2.14 -9.04
CA LEU A 73 0.07 2.70 -9.25
C LEU A 73 0.13 3.69 -10.41
N SER A 74 -0.81 3.60 -11.36
CA SER A 74 -1.00 4.52 -12.48
C SER A 74 -1.29 5.96 -12.07
N ASP A 75 -1.82 6.17 -10.86
CA ASP A 75 -2.16 7.51 -10.38
C ASP A 75 -0.86 8.30 -10.09
N TRP A 76 0.20 7.63 -9.63
CA TRP A 76 1.46 8.27 -9.29
C TRP A 76 2.60 8.01 -10.28
N PHE A 77 2.59 6.88 -10.96
CA PHE A 77 3.71 6.40 -11.75
C PHE A 77 3.28 5.89 -13.12
N LYS A 78 4.22 5.98 -14.05
CA LYS A 78 4.14 5.32 -15.35
C LYS A 78 5.41 4.49 -15.59
N ALA A 79 5.28 3.49 -16.47
CA ALA A 79 6.44 2.76 -16.97
C ALA A 79 7.34 3.71 -17.77
N GLY A 80 8.54 3.97 -17.27
CA GLY A 80 9.60 4.61 -18.05
C GLY A 80 10.40 3.60 -18.85
N SER A 81 11.33 4.12 -19.65
CA SER A 81 12.19 3.30 -20.53
C SER A 81 13.21 2.42 -19.79
N SER A 82 13.59 2.82 -18.57
CA SER A 82 14.61 2.13 -17.76
C SER A 82 14.36 2.17 -16.26
N ALA A 83 13.45 3.03 -15.80
CA ALA A 83 13.07 3.20 -14.41
C ALA A 83 11.60 3.65 -14.35
N ILE A 84 11.04 3.69 -13.15
CA ILE A 84 9.74 4.32 -12.92
C ILE A 84 9.83 5.82 -13.21
N GLU A 85 8.82 6.36 -13.86
CA GLU A 85 8.66 7.79 -14.09
C GLU A 85 7.42 8.30 -13.36
N ALA A 86 7.41 9.58 -12.98
CA ALA A 86 6.23 10.18 -12.39
C ALA A 86 5.07 10.20 -13.41
N GLY A 87 3.85 10.09 -12.88
CA GLY A 87 2.60 10.26 -13.62
C GLY A 87 2.51 11.63 -14.31
N GLU A 88 1.65 11.74 -15.30
CA GLU A 88 1.55 12.97 -16.11
C GLU A 88 1.13 14.19 -15.29
N GLU A 89 0.32 14.00 -14.25
CA GLU A 89 -0.10 15.04 -13.31
C GLU A 89 1.04 15.70 -12.53
N TYR A 90 2.19 15.03 -12.43
CA TYR A 90 3.38 15.55 -11.78
C TYR A 90 4.33 16.29 -12.75
N ALA A 91 4.03 16.36 -14.05
CA ALA A 91 4.96 16.86 -15.06
C ALA A 91 5.42 18.32 -14.83
N ASP A 92 4.55 19.17 -14.27
CA ASP A 92 4.83 20.59 -14.02
C ASP A 92 5.51 20.85 -12.65
N LYS A 93 5.84 19.80 -11.91
CA LYS A 93 6.45 19.91 -10.57
C LYS A 93 7.95 20.12 -10.65
N GLU A 94 8.53 20.75 -9.61
CA GLU A 94 9.99 20.96 -9.54
C GLU A 94 10.73 19.62 -9.41
N LYS A 95 10.15 18.68 -8.67
CA LYS A 95 10.66 17.31 -8.50
C LYS A 95 9.55 16.29 -8.69
N PRO A 96 9.13 16.02 -9.94
CA PRO A 96 7.95 15.20 -10.23
C PRO A 96 7.94 13.84 -9.53
N LEU A 97 9.07 13.13 -9.57
CA LEU A 97 9.17 11.79 -8.98
C LEU A 97 9.17 11.82 -7.45
N ASP A 98 9.83 12.81 -6.83
CA ASP A 98 9.85 12.93 -5.38
C ASP A 98 8.47 13.25 -4.82
N GLU A 99 7.71 14.10 -5.52
CA GLU A 99 6.33 14.45 -5.16
C GLU A 99 5.37 13.26 -5.33
N ALA A 100 5.46 12.53 -6.46
CA ALA A 100 4.68 11.31 -6.67
C ALA A 100 4.92 10.25 -5.58
N TRP A 101 6.18 10.08 -5.16
CA TRP A 101 6.52 9.21 -4.04
C TRP A 101 5.95 9.70 -2.71
N ALA A 102 5.98 11.00 -2.45
CA ALA A 102 5.44 11.56 -1.22
C ALA A 102 3.92 11.31 -1.12
N ASP A 103 3.19 11.62 -2.20
CA ASP A 103 1.73 11.46 -2.23
C ASP A 103 1.30 9.99 -2.10
N LEU A 104 1.95 9.07 -2.84
CA LEU A 104 1.68 7.64 -2.71
C LEU A 104 1.88 7.16 -1.26
N LEU A 105 3.02 7.55 -0.66
CA LEU A 105 3.39 7.09 0.67
C LEU A 105 2.48 7.68 1.74
N ASP A 106 2.11 8.96 1.63
CA ASP A 106 1.18 9.59 2.56
C ASP A 106 -0.19 8.90 2.53
N GLU A 107 -0.71 8.58 1.34
CA GLU A 107 -1.96 7.83 1.22
C GLU A 107 -1.85 6.41 1.80
N LEU A 108 -0.77 5.69 1.46
CA LEU A 108 -0.54 4.35 1.99
C LEU A 108 -0.42 4.34 3.52
N TYR A 109 0.33 5.28 4.10
CA TYR A 109 0.46 5.39 5.55
C TYR A 109 -0.88 5.65 6.19
N TYR A 110 -1.66 6.60 5.66
CA TYR A 110 -2.97 6.92 6.18
C TYR A 110 -3.91 5.71 6.16
N GLN A 111 -3.94 4.95 5.07
CA GLN A 111 -4.73 3.73 4.99
C GLN A 111 -4.26 2.69 6.00
N ILE A 112 -2.96 2.40 6.09
CA ILE A 112 -2.41 1.45 7.08
C ILE A 112 -2.77 1.89 8.51
N GLU A 113 -2.69 3.17 8.84
CA GLU A 113 -3.05 3.74 10.14
C GLU A 113 -4.54 3.51 10.48
N ILE A 114 -5.44 3.64 9.50
CA ILE A 114 -6.86 3.27 9.65
C ILE A 114 -6.99 1.79 10.00
N PHE A 115 -6.26 0.92 9.29
CA PHE A 115 -6.33 -0.52 9.49
C PHE A 115 -5.69 -0.97 10.81
N THR A 116 -4.71 -0.24 11.34
CA THR A 116 -4.09 -0.48 12.65
C THR A 116 -4.80 0.23 13.81
N SER A 117 -5.79 1.08 13.56
CA SER A 117 -6.47 1.90 14.58
C SER A 117 -7.10 1.12 15.75
N MET A 118 -7.38 -0.17 15.56
CA MET A 118 -7.93 -1.06 16.59
C MET A 118 -6.86 -1.69 17.49
N ALA A 119 -5.58 -1.55 17.15
CA ALA A 119 -4.48 -2.08 17.94
C ALA A 119 -4.27 -1.21 19.18
N SER A 120 -4.24 -1.84 20.36
CA SER A 120 -3.94 -1.16 21.62
C SER A 120 -2.44 -0.95 21.85
N ALA A 121 -1.57 -1.66 21.11
CA ALA A 121 -0.11 -1.52 21.08
C ALA A 121 0.50 -2.20 19.83
N ASN A 122 1.66 -1.71 19.34
CA ASN A 122 2.44 -2.24 18.20
C ASN A 122 3.10 -3.61 18.43
N GLN A 123 2.56 -4.49 19.27
CA GLN A 123 3.21 -5.77 19.55
C GLN A 123 2.85 -6.80 18.48
N GLY A 124 3.63 -6.83 17.40
CA GLY A 124 3.58 -7.87 16.36
C GLY A 124 2.59 -7.62 15.23
N ILE A 125 2.25 -6.35 14.95
CA ILE A 125 1.45 -6.00 13.77
C ILE A 125 2.27 -6.34 12.54
N THR A 126 1.73 -7.13 11.63
CA THR A 126 2.37 -7.40 10.34
C THR A 126 1.60 -6.76 9.21
N VAL A 127 2.33 -6.16 8.28
CA VAL A 127 1.80 -5.66 7.01
C VAL A 127 2.37 -6.52 5.90
N GLU A 128 1.50 -7.18 5.14
CA GLU A 128 1.87 -7.83 3.89
C GLU A 128 1.50 -6.90 2.75
N LEU A 129 2.46 -6.63 1.87
CA LEU A 129 2.34 -5.73 0.72
C LEU A 129 2.48 -6.57 -0.55
N TRP A 130 1.61 -6.32 -1.53
CA TRP A 130 1.67 -6.93 -2.86
C TRP A 130 1.63 -5.84 -3.92
N ALA A 131 2.54 -5.90 -4.89
CA ALA A 131 2.50 -5.04 -6.06
C ALA A 131 2.38 -5.90 -7.33
N GLY A 132 1.43 -5.61 -8.19
CA GLY A 132 1.20 -6.41 -9.40
C GLY A 132 -0.17 -6.20 -10.04
N GLU A 133 -0.62 -7.19 -10.80
CA GLU A 133 -1.85 -7.13 -11.59
C GLU A 133 -2.79 -8.30 -11.32
N ARG A 134 -4.09 -8.00 -11.31
CA ARG A 134 -5.17 -8.98 -11.30
C ARG A 134 -6.29 -8.50 -12.22
N ASN A 135 -6.96 -9.43 -12.90
CA ASN A 135 -8.07 -9.09 -13.81
C ASN A 135 -9.24 -8.41 -13.09
N ARG A 136 -9.49 -8.80 -11.84
CA ARG A 136 -10.52 -8.21 -10.98
C ARG A 136 -10.06 -8.26 -9.53
N PRO A 137 -10.59 -7.37 -8.68
CA PRO A 137 -10.34 -7.35 -7.25
C PRO A 137 -10.42 -8.72 -6.56
N GLU A 138 -11.38 -9.54 -6.96
CA GLU A 138 -11.69 -10.86 -6.40
C GLU A 138 -10.92 -12.03 -7.04
N CYS A 139 -10.13 -11.77 -8.08
CA CYS A 139 -9.40 -12.81 -8.80
C CYS A 139 -7.99 -13.04 -8.25
N GLU A 140 -7.42 -14.19 -8.60
CA GLU A 140 -6.01 -14.46 -8.36
C GLU A 140 -5.11 -13.44 -9.09
N TRP A 141 -3.95 -13.17 -8.50
CA TRP A 141 -2.91 -12.38 -9.12
C TRP A 141 -2.45 -13.05 -10.42
N LEU A 142 -2.44 -12.27 -11.51
CA LEU A 142 -1.77 -12.67 -12.75
C LEU A 142 -0.26 -12.64 -12.56
N TYR A 143 0.20 -11.59 -11.89
CA TYR A 143 1.56 -11.40 -11.42
C TYR A 143 1.53 -10.58 -10.14
N ALA A 144 2.35 -10.94 -9.17
CA ALA A 144 2.59 -10.09 -8.00
C ALA A 144 3.98 -10.35 -7.44
N VAL A 145 4.59 -9.29 -6.94
CA VAL A 145 5.70 -9.35 -5.99
C VAL A 145 5.17 -8.97 -4.63
N ASP A 146 5.57 -9.72 -3.61
CA ASP A 146 5.06 -9.55 -2.27
C ASP A 146 6.17 -9.50 -1.22
N LYS A 147 5.87 -8.80 -0.13
CA LYS A 147 6.71 -8.79 1.04
C LYS A 147 5.89 -8.57 2.30
N LYS A 148 6.13 -9.42 3.29
CA LYS A 148 5.58 -9.28 4.64
C LYS A 148 6.61 -8.65 5.57
N ILE A 149 6.18 -7.63 6.31
CA ILE A 149 6.99 -6.91 7.29
C ILE A 149 6.27 -6.87 8.64
N GLU A 150 7.04 -6.86 9.72
CA GLU A 150 6.54 -6.61 11.08
C GLU A 150 6.86 -5.16 11.45
N LEU A 151 5.86 -4.42 11.90
CA LEU A 151 6.03 -3.03 12.29
C LEU A 151 6.74 -2.94 13.66
N PRO A 152 7.78 -2.10 13.80
CA PRO A 152 8.51 -1.93 15.05
C PRO A 152 7.73 -1.18 16.14
#